data_AF-A0A2S6F938-F1
#
_entry.id   AF-A0A2S6F938-F1
#
_cell.length_a   1.000
_cell.length_b   1.000
_cell.length_c   1.000
_cell.angle_alpha   90.00
_cell.angle_beta   90.00
_cell.angle_gamma   90.00
#
_symmetry.space_group_name_H-M   'P 1'
#
loop_
_entity.id
_entity.type
_entity.pdbx_description
1 polymer ?
#
loop_
_entity_poly.entity_id
_entity_poly.type
_entity_poly.pdbx_seq_one_letter_code
_entity_poly.pdbx_strand_id
1 'polypeptide(L)'
;MRNKVGELLEQGTYTEPKLRIVRFCSNLLTHFSALWTFLFNEEAEPTNNHAEQCLRPAVIWRKKYFGTRSDYGSEFLARTMSLITSCRLQAKSAFEVVSQILSAYFSEQRSLIFGNPT
;
A
#
# COMPACT_ATOMS: atom_id res chain seq x y z
N MET A 1 10.27 15.75 22.72
CA MET A 1 10.84 14.74 21.80
C MET A 1 10.37 14.95 20.36
N ARG A 2 9.07 14.96 20.05
CA ARG A 2 8.57 15.15 18.66
C ARG A 2 9.02 16.45 18.01
N ASN A 3 8.84 17.58 18.68
CA ASN A 3 9.28 18.89 18.17
C ASN A 3 10.77 18.89 17.82
N LYS A 4 11.59 18.25 18.65
CA LYS A 4 13.03 18.17 18.41
C LYS A 4 13.37 17.35 17.17
N VAL A 5 12.65 16.25 16.93
CA VAL A 5 12.80 15.47 15.69
C VAL A 5 12.36 16.30 14.48
N GLY A 6 11.26 17.05 14.59
CA GLY A 6 10.79 17.96 13.55
C GLY A 6 11.84 19.00 13.16
N GLU A 7 12.39 19.72 14.14
CA GLU A 7 13.47 20.70 13.94
C GLU A 7 14.69 20.08 13.23
N LEU A 8 15.12 18.88 13.64
CA LEU A 8 16.26 18.19 13.03
C LEU A 8 15.98 17.79 11.58
N LEU A 9 14.76 17.34 11.29
CA LEU A 9 14.36 17.01 9.92
C LEU A 9 14.31 18.28 9.06
N GLU A 10 13.75 19.39 9.56
CA GLU A 10 13.74 20.68 8.87
C GLU A 10 15.16 21.15 8.56
N GLN A 11 16.07 21.13 9.55
CA GLN A 11 17.49 21.42 9.35
C GLN A 11 18.12 20.55 8.25
N GLY A 12 17.79 19.26 8.22
CA GLY A 12 18.23 18.33 7.18
C GLY A 12 17.75 18.68 5.77
N THR A 13 16.65 19.42 5.63
CA THR A 13 16.15 19.87 4.33
C THR A 13 16.90 21.09 3.76
N TYR A 14 17.49 21.92 4.62
CA TYR A 14 18.25 23.12 4.22
C TYR A 14 19.71 22.83 3.79
N THR A 15 20.12 21.57 3.75
CA THR A 15 21.46 21.16 3.31
C THR A 15 21.52 21.08 1.78
N GLU A 16 22.71 20.81 1.20
CA GLU A 16 22.94 20.61 -0.23
C GLU A 16 21.86 19.69 -0.87
N PRO A 17 21.04 20.20 -1.82
CA PRO A 17 19.87 19.50 -2.36
C PRO A 17 20.16 18.15 -3.03
N LYS A 18 21.39 17.92 -3.49
CA LYS A 18 21.81 16.67 -4.14
C LYS A 18 21.99 15.52 -3.15
N LEU A 19 22.02 15.80 -1.86
CA LEU A 19 22.23 14.77 -0.85
C LEU A 19 20.95 13.95 -0.64
N ARG A 20 21.12 12.64 -0.47
CA ARG A 20 20.03 11.71 -0.15
C ARG A 20 19.28 12.10 1.12
N ILE A 21 19.97 12.74 2.07
CA ILE A 21 19.41 13.17 3.34
C ILE A 21 18.30 14.21 3.18
N VAL A 22 18.44 15.14 2.22
CA VAL A 22 17.41 16.17 1.96
C VAL A 22 16.10 15.50 1.57
N ARG A 23 16.13 14.58 0.60
CA ARG A 23 14.94 13.84 0.18
C ARG A 23 14.35 12.96 1.28
N PHE A 24 15.21 12.33 2.08
CA PHE A 24 14.78 11.54 3.23
C PHE A 24 14.05 12.39 4.27
N CYS A 25 14.65 13.52 4.67
CA CYS A 25 14.06 14.45 5.63
C CYS A 25 12.74 15.04 5.11
N SER A 26 12.68 15.48 3.85
CA SER A 26 11.44 15.99 3.25
C SER A 26 10.33 14.94 3.24
N ASN A 27 10.63 13.69 2.87
CA ASN A 27 9.65 12.61 2.88
C ASN A 27 9.13 12.33 4.30
N LEU A 28 10.00 12.33 5.31
CA LEU A 28 9.60 12.14 6.71
C LEU A 28 8.74 13.32 7.21
N LEU A 29 9.06 14.56 6.81
CA LEU A 29 8.25 15.73 7.14
C LEU A 29 6.86 15.67 6.49
N THR A 30 6.76 15.20 5.24
CA THR A 30 5.48 14.99 4.55
C THR A 30 4.56 14.04 5.32
N HIS A 31 5.13 13.05 6.01
CA HIS A 31 4.39 12.05 6.79
C HIS A 31 4.60 12.18 8.30
N PHE A 32 4.97 13.36 8.79
CA PHE A 32 5.43 13.55 10.16
C PHE A 32 4.39 13.14 11.22
N SER A 33 3.12 13.46 10.97
CA SER A 33 2.01 13.08 11.86
C SER A 33 1.85 11.57 11.99
N ALA A 34 2.19 10.80 10.94
CA ALA A 34 2.04 9.36 10.90
C ALA A 34 3.15 8.60 11.66
N LEU A 35 4.29 9.25 11.94
CA LEU A 35 5.46 8.59 12.57
C LEU A 35 5.18 8.05 13.97
N TRP A 36 4.12 8.54 14.62
CA TRP A 36 3.73 8.12 15.97
C TRP A 36 2.32 7.55 16.06
N THR A 37 1.68 7.20 14.93
CA THR A 37 0.32 6.66 14.93
C THR A 37 0.20 5.39 15.78
N PHE A 38 1.22 4.54 15.77
CA PHE A 38 1.27 3.30 16.57
C PHE A 38 1.20 3.53 18.10
N LEU A 39 1.53 4.75 18.58
CA LEU A 39 1.39 5.08 20.00
C LEU A 39 -0.06 5.34 20.42
N PHE A 40 -0.94 5.61 19.45
CA PHE A 40 -2.34 5.97 19.69
C PHE A 40 -3.33 4.96 19.11
N ASN A 41 -2.86 4.09 18.21
CA ASN A 41 -3.65 3.03 17.61
C ASN A 41 -2.97 1.69 17.90
N GLU A 42 -3.57 0.90 18.79
CA GLU A 42 -3.06 -0.42 19.19
C GLU A 42 -3.04 -1.43 18.04
N GLU A 43 -3.91 -1.25 17.04
CA GLU A 43 -3.94 -2.12 15.86
C GLU A 43 -2.81 -1.82 14.88
N ALA A 44 -2.19 -0.62 14.98
CA ALA A 44 -1.10 -0.22 14.11
C ALA A 44 0.24 -0.72 14.68
N GLU A 45 0.90 -1.63 13.95
CA GLU A 45 2.24 -2.07 14.33
C GLU A 45 3.24 -0.88 14.34
N PRO A 46 4.24 -0.89 15.25
CA PRO A 46 5.30 0.11 15.28
C PRO A 46 6.27 0.00 14.09
N THR A 47 6.08 -0.99 13.22
CA THR A 47 6.94 -1.27 12.07
C THR A 47 6.13 -1.24 10.78
N ASN A 48 6.79 -0.93 9.67
CA ASN A 48 6.20 -0.93 8.34
C ASN A 48 6.04 -2.37 7.75
N ASN A 49 6.26 -3.42 8.55
CA ASN A 49 6.32 -4.80 8.06
C ASN A 49 5.04 -5.23 7.36
N HIS A 50 3.87 -4.91 7.93
CA HIS A 50 2.58 -5.24 7.33
C HIS A 50 2.44 -4.65 5.92
N ALA A 51 2.69 -3.35 5.75
CA ALA A 51 2.60 -2.70 4.45
C ALA A 51 3.63 -3.26 3.45
N GLU A 52 4.88 -3.51 3.89
CA GLU A 52 5.89 -4.14 3.06
C GLU A 52 5.47 -5.56 2.62
N GLN A 53 4.93 -6.37 3.52
CA GLN A 53 4.44 -7.71 3.20
C GLN A 53 3.26 -7.69 2.23
N CYS A 54 2.40 -6.68 2.29
CA CYS A 54 1.31 -6.46 1.34
C CYS A 54 1.84 -6.05 -0.04
N LEU A 55 2.90 -5.25 -0.12
CA LEU A 55 3.49 -4.80 -1.40
C LEU A 55 4.44 -5.82 -2.04
N ARG A 56 5.05 -6.72 -1.27
CA ARG A 56 6.03 -7.72 -1.74
C ARG A 56 5.60 -8.50 -3.00
N PRO A 57 4.37 -9.05 -3.09
CA PRO A 57 3.94 -9.79 -4.28
C PRO A 57 4.03 -8.95 -5.57
N ALA A 58 3.57 -7.69 -5.52
CA ALA A 58 3.62 -6.78 -6.65
C ALA A 58 5.06 -6.41 -7.05
N VAL A 59 5.94 -6.18 -6.06
CA VAL A 59 7.36 -5.88 -6.29
C VAL A 59 8.09 -7.07 -6.92
N ILE A 60 7.87 -8.28 -6.40
CA ILE A 60 8.46 -9.51 -6.93
C ILE A 60 7.98 -9.75 -8.36
N TRP A 61 6.67 -9.58 -8.61
CA TRP A 61 6.10 -9.71 -9.95
C TRP A 61 6.74 -8.72 -10.92
N ARG A 62 6.82 -7.42 -10.56
CA ARG A 62 7.45 -6.39 -11.40
C ARG A 62 8.89 -6.74 -11.74
N LYS A 63 9.63 -7.28 -10.77
CA LYS A 63 11.03 -7.70 -10.95
C LYS A 63 11.16 -8.91 -11.89
N LYS A 64 10.28 -9.91 -11.78
CA LYS A 64 10.32 -11.13 -12.60
C LYS A 64 9.79 -10.93 -14.02
N TYR A 65 8.77 -10.09 -14.18
CA TYR A 65 8.02 -9.95 -15.43
C TYR A 65 8.22 -8.57 -16.10
N PHE A 66 9.18 -7.78 -15.64
CA PHE A 66 9.57 -6.47 -16.20
C PHE A 66 8.48 -5.38 -16.19
N GLY A 67 7.39 -5.59 -15.45
CA GLY A 67 6.30 -4.62 -15.34
C GLY A 67 5.37 -4.60 -16.54
N THR A 68 4.61 -3.51 -16.67
CA THR A 68 3.63 -3.28 -17.72
C THR A 68 4.14 -2.25 -18.73
N ARG A 69 3.68 -2.33 -19.99
CA ARG A 69 4.06 -1.42 -21.09
C ARG A 69 2.91 -0.52 -21.55
N SER A 70 1.77 -0.57 -20.87
CA SER A 70 0.59 0.24 -21.17
C SER A 70 -0.08 0.68 -19.87
N ASP A 71 -0.82 1.79 -19.94
CA ASP A 71 -1.59 2.30 -18.81
C ASP A 71 -2.68 1.31 -18.39
N TYR A 72 -3.37 0.73 -19.37
CA TYR A 72 -4.35 -0.33 -19.15
C TYR A 72 -3.74 -1.53 -18.41
N GLY A 73 -2.56 -2.00 -18.81
CA GLY A 73 -1.88 -3.10 -18.13
C GLY A 73 -1.49 -2.74 -16.69
N SER A 74 -1.02 -1.51 -16.47
CA SER A 74 -0.67 -1.00 -15.13
C SER A 74 -1.89 -0.96 -14.21
N GLU A 75 -3.02 -0.49 -14.73
CA GLU A 75 -4.28 -0.45 -14.00
C GLU A 75 -4.81 -1.86 -13.69
N PHE A 76 -4.78 -2.76 -14.68
CA PHE A 76 -5.17 -4.15 -14.50
C PHE A 76 -4.36 -4.83 -13.40
N LEU A 77 -3.04 -4.66 -13.42
CA LEU A 77 -2.15 -5.19 -12.39
C LEU A 77 -2.44 -4.59 -11.01
N ALA A 78 -2.63 -3.26 -10.94
CA ALA A 78 -2.94 -2.58 -9.68
C ALA A 78 -4.24 -3.12 -9.07
N ARG A 79 -5.31 -3.26 -9.87
CA ARG A 79 -6.58 -3.84 -9.42
C ARG A 79 -6.44 -5.31 -8.99
N THR A 80 -5.70 -6.10 -9.76
CA THR A 80 -5.48 -7.53 -9.47
C THR A 80 -4.69 -7.73 -8.18
N MET A 81 -3.59 -7.00 -7.99
CA MET A 81 -2.77 -7.09 -6.78
C MET A 81 -3.53 -6.61 -5.55
N SER A 82 -4.34 -5.55 -5.67
CA SER A 82 -5.24 -5.10 -4.60
C SER A 82 -6.26 -6.19 -4.24
N LEU A 83 -6.92 -6.80 -5.22
CA LEU A 83 -7.89 -7.88 -4.98
C LEU A 83 -7.23 -9.07 -4.26
N ILE A 84 -6.09 -9.55 -4.77
CA ILE A 84 -5.35 -10.68 -4.18
C ILE A 84 -4.94 -10.35 -2.74
N THR A 85 -4.41 -9.14 -2.51
CA THR A 85 -3.97 -8.72 -1.18
C THR A 85 -5.15 -8.66 -0.22
N SER A 86 -6.27 -8.06 -0.62
CA SER A 86 -7.50 -8.01 0.20
C SER A 86 -8.05 -9.41 0.51
N CYS A 87 -8.08 -10.32 -0.48
CA CYS A 87 -8.52 -11.69 -0.27
C CYS A 87 -7.61 -12.41 0.74
N ARG A 88 -6.28 -12.25 0.60
CA ARG A 88 -5.31 -12.83 1.52
C ARG A 88 -5.50 -12.33 2.95
N LEU A 89 -5.69 -11.02 3.13
CA LEU A 89 -5.92 -10.41 4.45
C LEU A 89 -7.22 -10.89 5.11
N GLN A 90 -8.24 -11.22 4.31
CA GLN A 90 -9.52 -11.77 4.78
C GLN A 90 -9.54 -13.30 4.85
N ALA A 91 -8.41 -13.97 4.64
CA ALA A 91 -8.32 -15.43 4.54
C ALA A 91 -9.28 -16.07 3.51
N LYS A 92 -9.54 -15.37 2.39
CA LYS A 92 -10.39 -15.84 1.28
C LYS A 92 -9.56 -16.26 0.08
N SER A 93 -10.05 -17.23 -0.69
CA SER A 93 -9.46 -17.61 -1.97
C SER A 93 -9.68 -16.52 -3.01
N ALA A 94 -8.60 -15.92 -3.52
CA ALA A 94 -8.69 -14.93 -4.58
C ALA A 94 -9.30 -15.51 -5.86
N PHE A 95 -9.04 -16.79 -6.15
CA PHE A 95 -9.62 -17.47 -7.30
C PHE A 95 -11.14 -17.57 -7.18
N GLU A 96 -11.65 -18.05 -6.05
CA GLU A 96 -13.10 -18.17 -5.83
C GLU A 96 -13.79 -16.81 -5.90
N VAL A 97 -13.18 -15.77 -5.32
CA VAL A 97 -13.69 -14.40 -5.40
C VAL A 97 -13.78 -13.94 -6.86
N VAL A 98 -12.73 -14.12 -7.66
CA VAL A 98 -12.77 -13.75 -9.08
C VAL A 98 -13.82 -14.57 -9.84
N SER A 99 -13.90 -15.87 -9.61
CA SER A 99 -14.91 -16.73 -10.23
C SER A 99 -16.32 -16.24 -9.92
N GLN A 100 -16.62 -15.91 -8.66
CA GLN A 100 -17.94 -15.37 -8.28
C GLN A 100 -18.21 -14.00 -8.91
N ILE A 101 -17.22 -13.11 -8.98
CA ILE A 101 -17.35 -11.81 -9.65
C ILE A 101 -17.71 -12.01 -11.13
N LEU A 102 -17.00 -12.89 -11.82
CA LEU A 102 -17.22 -13.18 -13.23
C LEU A 102 -18.59 -13.83 -13.47
N SER A 103 -18.95 -14.85 -12.69
CA SER A 103 -20.25 -15.50 -12.78
C SER A 103 -21.40 -14.49 -12.58
N ALA A 104 -21.30 -13.63 -11.58
CA ALA A 104 -22.29 -12.60 -11.30
C ALA A 104 -22.38 -11.56 -12.44
N TYR A 105 -21.24 -11.13 -12.98
CA TYR A 105 -21.18 -10.21 -14.12
C TYR A 105 -21.89 -10.78 -15.36
N PHE A 106 -21.66 -12.04 -15.68
CA PHE A 106 -22.30 -12.71 -16.82
C PHE A 106 -23.76 -13.08 -16.59
N SER A 107 -24.22 -13.14 -15.33
CA SER A 107 -25.62 -13.39 -14.99
C SER A 107 -26.45 -12.12 -14.74
N GLU A 108 -25.92 -10.93 -15.09
CA GLU A 108 -26.50 -9.60 -14.79
C GLU A 108 -26.82 -9.35 -13.30
N GLN A 109 -26.18 -10.09 -12.40
CA GLN A 109 -26.36 -9.93 -10.95
C GLN A 109 -25.18 -9.15 -10.36
N ARG A 110 -25.46 -8.18 -9.49
CA ARG A 110 -24.39 -7.43 -8.82
C ARG A 110 -23.79 -8.29 -7.70
N SER A 111 -22.51 -8.66 -7.83
CA SER A 111 -21.82 -9.41 -6.76
C SER A 111 -21.68 -8.54 -5.49
N LEU A 112 -22.10 -9.05 -4.32
CA LEU A 112 -22.00 -8.37 -3.02
C LEU A 112 -20.72 -8.74 -2.24
N ILE A 113 -19.68 -9.23 -2.92
CA ILE A 113 -18.54 -9.92 -2.28
C ILE A 113 -17.72 -9.00 -1.33
N PHE A 114 -17.82 -7.69 -1.51
CA PHE A 114 -17.22 -6.67 -0.62
C PHE A 114 -18.24 -5.79 0.12
N GLY A 115 -19.52 -6.17 0.13
CA GLY A 115 -20.60 -5.43 0.78
C GLY A 115 -21.23 -6.23 1.90
N ASN A 116 -20.68 -6.12 3.11
CA ASN A 116 -21.43 -6.20 4.36
C ASN A 116 -20.62 -5.44 5.43
N PRO A 117 -21.01 -4.20 5.79
CA PRO A 117 -20.52 -3.58 6.99
C PRO A 117 -21.20 -4.24 8.19
N THR A 118 -20.43 -4.90 9.05
CA THR A 118 -20.78 -5.01 10.47
C THR A 118 -20.51 -3.69 11.15
#